data_AF-A0A9Q9HHH8-F1
#
_entry.id   AF-A0A9Q9HHH8-F1
#
_cell.length_a   1.000
_cell.length_b   1.000
_cell.length_c   1.000
_cell.angle_alpha   90.00
_cell.angle_beta   90.00
_cell.angle_gamma   90.00
#
_symmetry.space_group_name_H-M   'P 1'
#
loop_
_entity.id
_entity.type
_entity.pdbx_description
1 polymer ?
#
loop_
_entity_poly.entity_id
_entity_poly.type
_entity_poly.pdbx_seq_one_letter_code
_entity_poly.pdbx_strand_id
1 'polypeptide(L)'
;MAGLIDFHATVGSNVSFEGKSFSTGATKVTCILTTDNLSIKGGGPKPGACKIVNRLNTNWDVRSLIDIKNVQAALKDKTTLKKLSEASSVDKILSLLGLEEIAMLADYSELQAQKYVKGHLLAQGLGGPGDDRNLTPMSSRCNFRYSTVFEGKMIAAIREAKQIEEKSNFRVKFQFTAECSGHKTSWWRATKETKAMLNGLPATLIASCVPIGFFKENPKNEKIAYSKLPDIAKKQFRKFQKGIGPCKIAL
;
A
#
# COMPACT_ATOMS: atom_id res chain seq x y z
N MET A 1 -12.35 -10.25 25.25
CA MET A 1 -11.05 -10.31 24.56
C MET A 1 -10.97 -9.11 23.62
N ALA A 2 -10.08 -8.15 23.89
CA ALA A 2 -9.92 -6.96 23.05
C ALA A 2 -8.68 -7.16 22.15
N GLY A 3 -8.91 -7.60 20.91
CA GLY A 3 -7.87 -7.85 19.91
C GLY A 3 -8.49 -7.97 18.52
N LEU A 4 -7.71 -7.67 17.47
CA LEU A 4 -8.05 -8.02 16.09
C LEU A 4 -8.27 -9.52 15.99
N ILE A 5 -9.48 -9.94 15.62
CA ILE A 5 -9.81 -11.35 15.43
C ILE A 5 -9.33 -11.75 14.03
N ASP A 6 -8.59 -12.85 13.94
CA ASP A 6 -8.17 -13.48 12.69
C ASP A 6 -7.47 -12.54 11.70
N PHE A 7 -6.50 -11.74 12.19
CA PHE A 7 -5.66 -10.92 11.31
C PHE A 7 -4.73 -11.82 10.49
N HIS A 8 -5.02 -11.93 9.20
CA HIS A 8 -4.20 -12.63 8.22
C HIS A 8 -3.66 -11.64 7.20
N ALA A 9 -2.37 -11.78 6.90
CA ALA A 9 -1.69 -10.95 5.92
C ALA A 9 -0.87 -11.82 4.98
N THR A 10 -0.90 -11.46 3.70
CA THR A 10 0.06 -11.93 2.69
C THR A 10 1.03 -10.79 2.43
N VAL A 11 2.32 -11.07 2.53
CA VAL A 11 3.39 -10.11 2.26
C VAL A 11 3.96 -10.42 0.88
N GLY A 12 4.13 -9.38 0.06
CA GLY A 12 4.73 -9.51 -1.27
C GLY A 12 6.21 -9.89 -1.19
N SER A 13 6.74 -10.38 -2.31
CA SER A 13 8.17 -10.62 -2.44
C SER A 13 8.94 -9.32 -2.37
N ASN A 14 10.11 -9.34 -1.73
CA ASN A 14 11.03 -8.23 -1.83
C ASN A 14 11.43 -7.98 -3.29
N VAL A 15 11.73 -6.73 -3.60
CA VAL A 15 12.17 -6.31 -4.93
C VAL A 15 13.57 -5.72 -4.78
N SER A 16 14.39 -5.92 -5.81
CA SER A 16 15.76 -5.41 -5.85
C SER A 16 15.81 -4.09 -6.59
N PHE A 17 16.63 -3.17 -6.10
CA PHE A 17 16.92 -1.90 -6.75
C PHE A 17 18.32 -1.42 -6.35
N GLU A 18 19.19 -1.22 -7.34
CA GLU A 18 20.61 -0.90 -7.17
C GLU A 18 21.34 -1.87 -6.24
N GLY A 19 21.09 -3.18 -6.42
CA GLY A 19 21.69 -4.22 -5.58
C GLY A 19 21.20 -4.27 -4.13
N LYS A 20 20.22 -3.43 -3.74
CA LYS A 20 19.57 -3.49 -2.43
C LYS A 20 18.18 -4.11 -2.55
N SER A 21 17.86 -5.00 -1.60
CA SER A 21 16.51 -5.57 -1.48
C SER A 21 15.63 -4.70 -0.60
N PHE A 22 14.39 -4.47 -1.02
CA PHE A 22 13.39 -3.73 -0.26
C PHE A 22 12.06 -4.49 -0.21
N SER A 23 11.28 -4.22 0.83
CA SER A 23 9.97 -4.85 1.02
C SER A 23 8.85 -4.07 0.34
N THR A 24 8.08 -4.76 -0.49
CA THR A 24 6.84 -4.26 -1.09
C THR A 24 5.70 -4.22 -0.07
N GLY A 25 5.90 -4.77 1.13
CA GLY A 25 4.90 -4.82 2.18
C GLY A 25 3.73 -5.78 1.85
N ALA A 26 2.58 -5.51 2.46
CA ALA A 26 1.41 -6.37 2.39
C ALA A 26 0.73 -6.27 1.02
N THR A 27 0.48 -7.43 0.41
CA THR A 27 -0.34 -7.56 -0.80
C THR A 27 -1.78 -7.91 -0.47
N LYS A 28 -2.04 -8.48 0.70
CA LYS A 28 -3.40 -8.78 1.16
C LYS A 28 -3.48 -8.71 2.67
N VAL A 29 -4.56 -8.13 3.18
CA VAL A 29 -4.94 -8.16 4.59
C VAL A 29 -6.40 -8.56 4.69
N THR A 30 -6.70 -9.53 5.54
CA THR A 30 -8.05 -9.93 5.90
C THR A 30 -8.16 -10.04 7.41
N CYS A 31 -9.24 -9.54 7.99
CA CYS A 31 -9.51 -9.71 9.42
C CYS A 31 -10.99 -9.61 9.73
N ILE A 32 -11.37 -10.04 10.93
CA ILE A 32 -12.70 -9.84 11.48
C ILE A 32 -12.66 -8.67 12.46
N LEU A 33 -13.47 -7.67 12.19
CA LEU A 33 -13.66 -6.49 13.02
C LEU A 33 -14.94 -6.61 13.84
N THR A 34 -14.85 -6.19 15.09
CA THR A 34 -15.98 -5.95 16.00
C THR A 34 -15.96 -4.48 16.43
N THR A 35 -17.00 -4.07 17.16
CA THR A 35 -17.07 -2.73 17.74
C THR A 35 -15.98 -2.47 18.80
N ASP A 36 -15.39 -3.53 19.36
CA ASP A 36 -14.27 -3.44 20.32
C ASP A 36 -13.00 -2.88 19.65
N ASN A 37 -12.85 -3.06 18.33
CA ASN A 37 -11.70 -2.55 17.58
C ASN A 37 -11.57 -1.02 17.64
N LEU A 38 -12.66 -0.28 17.89
CA LEU A 38 -12.64 1.18 18.06
C LEU A 38 -11.83 1.63 19.29
N SER A 39 -11.64 0.74 20.26
CA SER A 39 -10.89 1.00 21.49
C SER A 39 -9.43 0.54 21.41
N ILE A 40 -9.04 -0.14 20.32
CA ILE A 40 -7.69 -0.65 20.12
C ILE A 40 -6.87 0.36 19.33
N LYS A 41 -5.65 0.65 19.78
CA LYS A 41 -4.68 1.42 18.99
C LYS A 41 -3.68 0.47 18.34
N GLY A 42 -3.61 0.54 17.02
CA GLY A 42 -2.56 -0.10 16.24
C GLY A 42 -1.22 0.63 16.32
N GLY A 43 -0.22 0.09 15.62
CA GLY A 43 1.12 0.67 15.55
C GLY A 43 1.26 1.68 14.41
N GLY A 44 1.97 2.78 14.66
CA GLY A 44 2.45 3.66 13.59
C GLY A 44 3.58 2.99 12.78
N PRO A 45 3.83 3.40 11.54
CA PRO A 45 4.89 2.82 10.73
C PRO A 45 6.24 3.03 11.42
N LYS A 46 7.05 1.96 11.52
CA LYS A 46 8.40 2.07 12.09
C LYS A 46 9.27 3.07 11.28
N PRO A 47 10.18 3.81 11.92
CA PRO A 47 11.17 4.61 11.20
C PRO A 47 11.88 3.75 10.14
N GLY A 48 11.99 4.27 8.92
CA GLY A 48 12.60 3.52 7.81
C GLY A 48 11.73 2.44 7.18
N ALA A 49 10.45 2.26 7.57
CA ALA A 49 9.55 1.33 6.89
C ALA A 49 9.42 1.65 5.38
N CYS A 50 9.57 2.93 5.01
CA CYS A 50 9.70 3.39 3.63
C CYS A 50 11.11 3.15 3.05
N LYS A 51 11.59 1.90 2.95
CA LYS A 51 12.95 1.63 2.42
C LYS A 51 13.14 1.98 0.94
N ILE A 52 12.10 1.85 0.12
CA ILE A 52 12.11 2.28 -1.29
C ILE A 52 12.24 3.80 -1.35
N VAL A 53 11.35 4.48 -0.64
CA VAL A 53 11.10 5.91 -0.79
C VAL A 53 12.10 6.79 -0.04
N ASN A 54 12.65 6.32 1.08
CA ASN A 54 13.61 7.11 1.85
C ASN A 54 14.91 7.34 1.08
N ARG A 55 15.33 6.40 0.22
CA ARG A 55 16.45 6.61 -0.70
C ARG A 55 16.01 7.30 -1.99
N LEU A 56 14.77 7.10 -2.44
CA LEU A 56 14.22 7.94 -3.51
C LEU A 56 14.25 9.40 -3.10
N ASN A 57 14.04 9.76 -1.83
CA ASN A 57 14.02 11.12 -1.28
C ASN A 57 15.39 11.66 -0.80
N THR A 58 16.52 11.08 -1.20
CA THR A 58 17.85 11.61 -0.82
C THR A 58 18.36 12.70 -1.77
N ASN A 59 19.12 13.65 -1.23
CA ASN A 59 19.87 14.64 -2.00
C ASN A 59 21.07 13.96 -2.66
N TRP A 60 21.09 13.91 -4.00
CA TRP A 60 22.21 13.41 -4.78
C TRP A 60 23.01 14.59 -5.37
N ASP A 61 24.34 14.50 -5.39
CA ASP A 61 25.18 15.39 -6.19
C ASP A 61 25.45 14.74 -7.55
N VAL A 62 25.00 15.36 -8.64
CA VAL A 62 25.20 14.86 -10.01
C VAL A 62 26.67 14.58 -10.30
N ARG A 63 27.58 15.38 -9.73
CA ARG A 63 29.02 15.26 -10.00
C ARG A 63 29.64 13.98 -9.48
N SER A 64 29.08 13.39 -8.42
CA SER A 64 29.61 12.14 -7.86
C SER A 64 29.21 10.90 -8.67
N LEU A 65 28.25 11.02 -9.59
CA LEU A 65 27.76 9.95 -10.46
C LEU A 65 28.53 9.86 -11.78
N ILE A 66 29.53 10.73 -11.99
CA ILE A 66 30.35 10.77 -13.20
C ILE A 66 31.74 10.23 -12.88
N ASP A 67 32.03 9.00 -13.29
CA ASP A 67 33.38 8.48 -13.27
C ASP A 67 34.14 8.89 -14.55
N ILE A 68 35.00 9.89 -14.42
CA ILE A 68 35.82 10.39 -15.52
C ILE A 68 36.69 9.29 -16.14
N LYS A 69 37.15 8.29 -15.36
CA LYS A 69 37.98 7.20 -15.89
C LYS A 69 37.18 6.32 -16.83
N ASN A 70 35.92 6.03 -16.49
CA ASN A 70 35.03 5.23 -17.34
C ASN A 70 34.69 5.98 -18.63
N VAL A 71 34.40 7.28 -18.54
CA VAL A 71 34.15 8.12 -19.72
C VAL A 71 35.38 8.16 -20.63
N GLN A 72 36.57 8.39 -20.06
CA GLN A 72 37.81 8.40 -20.83
C GLN A 72 38.13 7.04 -21.46
N ALA A 73 37.82 5.93 -20.78
CA ALA A 73 37.98 4.59 -21.33
C ALA A 73 37.03 4.35 -22.51
N ALA A 74 35.75 4.72 -22.38
CA ALA A 74 34.76 4.63 -23.45
C ALA A 74 35.16 5.44 -24.69
N LEU A 75 35.67 6.66 -24.51
CA LEU A 75 36.13 7.52 -25.60
C LEU A 75 37.42 7.04 -26.29
N LYS A 76 38.18 6.14 -25.66
CA LYS A 76 39.36 5.52 -26.28
C LYS A 76 39.02 4.29 -27.12
N ASP A 77 37.84 3.70 -26.95
CA ASP A 77 37.38 2.56 -27.74
C ASP A 77 36.75 3.00 -29.07
N LYS A 78 37.39 2.61 -30.19
CA LYS A 78 36.92 2.92 -31.55
C LYS A 78 35.53 2.37 -31.84
N THR A 79 35.18 1.23 -31.24
CA THR A 79 33.86 0.60 -31.44
C THR A 79 32.77 1.43 -30.78
N THR A 80 33.03 1.88 -29.55
CA THR A 80 32.14 2.77 -28.80
C THR A 80 31.97 4.12 -29.50
N LEU A 81 33.05 4.73 -30.01
CA LEU A 81 32.96 5.97 -30.80
C LEU A 81 32.08 5.83 -32.04
N LYS A 82 32.20 4.73 -32.79
CA LYS A 82 31.33 4.45 -33.93
C LYS A 82 29.86 4.33 -33.49
N LYS A 83 29.58 3.54 -32.45
CA LYS A 83 28.23 3.38 -31.89
C LYS A 83 27.64 4.68 -31.36
N LEU A 84 28.46 5.59 -30.83
CA LEU A 84 28.05 6.93 -30.38
C LEU A 84 27.62 7.80 -31.55
N SER A 85 28.36 7.79 -32.67
CA SER A 85 28.00 8.56 -33.87
C SER A 85 26.69 8.11 -34.52
N GLU A 86 26.32 6.84 -34.32
CA GLU A 86 25.09 6.21 -34.80
C GLU A 86 23.98 6.18 -33.73
N ALA A 87 24.19 6.80 -32.57
CA ALA A 87 23.22 6.78 -31.48
C ALA A 87 22.07 7.75 -31.74
N SER A 88 20.84 7.24 -31.70
CA SER A 88 19.61 8.01 -31.92
C SER A 88 18.87 8.39 -30.64
N SER A 89 19.44 8.10 -29.46
CA SER A 89 18.83 8.41 -28.17
C SER A 89 19.85 8.76 -27.10
N VAL A 90 19.44 9.64 -26.17
CA VAL A 90 20.23 10.04 -25.00
C VAL A 90 20.58 8.81 -24.14
N ASP A 91 19.65 7.90 -23.93
CA ASP A 91 19.88 6.67 -23.14
C ASP A 91 21.03 5.82 -23.70
N LYS A 92 21.12 5.70 -25.02
CA LYS A 92 22.18 4.94 -25.69
C LYS A 92 23.52 5.64 -25.54
N ILE A 93 23.55 6.98 -25.63
CA ILE A 93 24.76 7.78 -25.41
C ILE A 93 25.24 7.62 -23.96
N LEU A 94 24.35 7.75 -22.98
CA LEU A 94 24.70 7.62 -21.56
C LEU A 94 25.24 6.22 -21.24
N SER A 95 24.60 5.15 -21.74
CA SER A 95 25.09 3.78 -21.54
C SER A 95 26.47 3.55 -22.18
N LEU A 96 26.67 4.02 -23.42
CA LEU A 96 27.96 3.91 -24.12
C LEU A 96 29.11 4.66 -23.39
N LEU A 97 28.79 5.73 -22.66
CA LEU A 97 29.76 6.49 -21.87
C LEU A 97 29.91 5.99 -20.42
N GLY A 98 29.18 4.94 -20.02
CA GLY A 98 29.18 4.46 -18.63
C GLY A 98 28.52 5.43 -17.64
N LEU A 99 27.57 6.25 -18.10
CA LEU A 99 26.87 7.28 -17.34
C LEU A 99 25.42 6.90 -16.99
N GLU A 100 25.16 5.60 -16.81
CA GLU A 100 23.83 5.06 -16.54
C GLU A 100 23.24 5.59 -15.22
N GLU A 101 24.10 5.92 -14.25
CA GLU A 101 23.70 6.53 -12.99
C GLU A 101 23.06 7.92 -13.16
N ILE A 102 23.40 8.66 -14.24
CA ILE A 102 22.74 9.94 -14.57
C ILE A 102 21.28 9.70 -15.02
N ALA A 103 21.04 8.64 -15.81
CA ALA A 103 19.68 8.28 -16.21
C ALA A 103 18.85 7.81 -15.00
N MET A 104 19.47 7.08 -14.06
CA MET A 104 18.82 6.75 -12.79
C MET A 104 18.51 8.02 -11.97
N LEU A 105 19.40 9.03 -11.95
CA LEU A 105 19.12 10.31 -11.28
C LEU A 105 17.89 11.03 -11.84
N ALA A 106 17.68 10.99 -13.15
CA ALA A 106 16.47 11.52 -13.76
C ALA A 106 15.22 10.74 -13.29
N ASP A 107 15.28 9.41 -13.26
CA ASP A 107 14.22 8.58 -12.68
C ASP A 107 13.95 8.91 -11.21
N TYR A 108 15.00 9.13 -10.43
CA TYR A 108 14.90 9.54 -9.03
C TYR A 108 14.16 10.86 -8.89
N SER A 109 14.49 11.85 -9.72
CA SER A 109 13.85 13.17 -9.68
C SER A 109 12.35 13.08 -10.01
N GLU A 110 11.98 12.28 -11.01
CA GLU A 110 10.58 11.99 -11.35
C GLU A 110 9.84 11.27 -10.19
N LEU A 111 10.52 10.33 -9.51
CA LEU A 111 9.98 9.63 -8.36
C LEU A 111 9.87 10.52 -7.12
N GLN A 112 10.82 11.42 -6.86
CA GLN A 112 10.79 12.39 -5.76
C GLN A 112 9.65 13.39 -5.90
N ALA A 113 9.34 13.79 -7.13
CA ALA A 113 8.17 14.63 -7.41
C ALA A 113 6.87 13.96 -6.90
N GLN A 114 6.86 12.64 -6.78
CA GLN A 114 5.77 11.87 -6.18
C GLN A 114 6.10 11.53 -4.71
N LYS A 115 5.50 12.25 -3.76
CA LYS A 115 5.63 11.89 -2.34
C LYS A 115 4.95 10.54 -2.10
N TYR A 116 5.74 9.50 -1.82
CA TYR A 116 5.26 8.17 -1.44
C TYR A 116 5.32 7.95 0.09
N VAL A 117 4.45 7.08 0.60
CA VAL A 117 4.37 6.67 2.00
C VAL A 117 4.08 5.17 2.11
N LYS A 118 4.39 4.56 3.25
CA LYS A 118 3.91 3.23 3.63
C LYS A 118 2.54 3.38 4.29
N GLY A 119 1.50 3.25 3.48
CA GLY A 119 0.11 3.38 3.91
C GLY A 119 -0.39 2.10 4.58
N HIS A 120 -1.17 2.26 5.63
CA HIS A 120 -1.89 1.14 6.27
C HIS A 120 -2.95 0.57 5.32
N LEU A 121 -3.06 -0.76 5.25
CA LEU A 121 -4.20 -1.42 4.62
C LEU A 121 -5.38 -1.47 5.59
N LEU A 122 -5.16 -1.95 6.82
CA LEU A 122 -6.08 -1.76 7.94
C LEU A 122 -5.67 -0.53 8.75
N ALA A 123 -6.60 0.41 8.91
CA ALA A 123 -6.40 1.64 9.68
C ALA A 123 -5.78 1.38 11.06
N GLN A 124 -4.80 2.22 11.44
CA GLN A 124 -4.18 2.18 12.77
C GLN A 124 -5.23 2.28 13.89
N GLY A 125 -6.24 3.14 13.72
CA GLY A 125 -7.32 3.35 14.69
C GLY A 125 -8.29 2.17 14.86
N LEU A 126 -8.11 1.08 14.11
CA LEU A 126 -8.85 -0.18 14.25
C LEU A 126 -7.95 -1.35 14.68
N GLY A 127 -6.73 -1.04 15.12
CA GLY A 127 -5.73 -2.02 15.56
C GLY A 127 -4.71 -2.41 14.49
N GLY A 128 -4.73 -1.81 13.29
CA GLY A 128 -3.78 -2.14 12.22
C GLY A 128 -2.31 -2.00 12.66
N PRO A 129 -1.48 -3.05 12.51
CA PRO A 129 -0.08 -2.97 12.92
C PRO A 129 0.72 -2.03 12.00
N GLY A 130 1.80 -1.48 12.54
CA GLY A 130 2.71 -0.55 11.84
C GLY A 130 3.92 -1.23 11.21
N ASP A 131 3.75 -2.48 10.75
CA ASP A 131 4.79 -3.28 10.11
C ASP A 131 4.36 -3.75 8.71
N ASP A 132 5.29 -4.31 7.95
CA ASP A 132 5.08 -4.68 6.54
C ASP A 132 3.95 -5.70 6.31
N ARG A 133 3.41 -6.36 7.35
CA ARG A 133 2.21 -7.21 7.23
C ARG A 133 0.93 -6.41 7.02
N ASN A 134 0.96 -5.09 7.24
CA ASN A 134 -0.20 -4.21 7.07
C ASN A 134 0.12 -2.91 6.34
N LEU A 135 1.37 -2.72 5.91
CA LEU A 135 1.80 -1.52 5.21
C LEU A 135 2.08 -1.85 3.75
N THR A 136 1.66 -0.98 2.83
CA THR A 136 2.01 -1.05 1.40
C THR A 136 2.47 0.32 0.89
N PRO A 137 3.40 0.40 -0.09
CA PRO A 137 3.74 1.64 -0.77
C PRO A 137 2.52 2.27 -1.45
N MET A 138 2.23 3.53 -1.15
CA MET A 138 1.18 4.34 -1.78
C MET A 138 1.70 5.76 -2.00
N SER A 139 1.20 6.48 -3.02
CA SER A 139 1.42 7.94 -3.02
C SER A 139 0.72 8.59 -1.80
N SER A 140 1.24 9.69 -1.27
CA SER A 140 0.62 10.42 -0.14
C SER A 140 -0.82 10.80 -0.46
N ARG A 141 -1.11 11.16 -1.72
CA ARG A 141 -2.46 11.47 -2.19
C ARG A 141 -3.36 10.22 -2.16
N CYS A 142 -2.87 9.07 -2.60
CA CYS A 142 -3.63 7.82 -2.59
C CYS A 142 -3.86 7.33 -1.16
N ASN A 143 -2.86 7.42 -0.28
CA ASN A 143 -3.00 7.10 1.15
C ASN A 143 -4.05 8.01 1.81
N PHE A 144 -4.00 9.31 1.57
CA PHE A 144 -5.00 10.26 2.08
C PHE A 144 -6.41 9.94 1.54
N ARG A 145 -6.54 9.67 0.24
CA ARG A 145 -7.82 9.30 -0.37
C ARG A 145 -8.37 7.99 0.19
N TYR A 146 -7.53 6.98 0.35
CA TYR A 146 -7.92 5.70 0.93
C TYR A 146 -8.43 5.89 2.37
N SER A 147 -7.67 6.64 3.17
CA SER A 147 -8.04 6.93 4.56
C SER A 147 -9.35 7.71 4.67
N THR A 148 -9.51 8.76 3.88
CA THR A 148 -10.72 9.61 3.95
C THR A 148 -11.96 8.95 3.35
N VAL A 149 -11.82 8.26 2.21
CA VAL A 149 -12.97 7.74 1.45
C VAL A 149 -13.41 6.37 1.93
N PHE A 150 -12.47 5.50 2.28
CA PHE A 150 -12.79 4.12 2.70
C PHE A 150 -12.67 3.96 4.21
N GLU A 151 -11.51 4.23 4.81
CA GLU A 151 -11.32 4.02 6.26
C GLU A 151 -12.29 4.88 7.07
N GLY A 152 -12.50 6.14 6.68
CA GLY A 152 -13.45 7.04 7.32
C GLY A 152 -14.88 6.49 7.33
N LYS A 153 -15.35 5.93 6.20
CA LYS A 153 -16.67 5.28 6.10
C LYS A 153 -16.73 4.01 6.95
N MET A 154 -15.67 3.23 6.97
CA MET A 154 -15.57 2.01 7.77
C MET A 154 -15.62 2.29 9.26
N ILE A 155 -14.82 3.24 9.74
CA ILE A 155 -14.82 3.66 11.14
C ILE A 155 -16.19 4.21 11.54
N ALA A 156 -16.81 5.03 10.68
CA ALA A 156 -18.16 5.54 10.92
C ALA A 156 -19.19 4.42 11.05
N ALA A 157 -19.17 3.43 10.14
CA ALA A 157 -20.07 2.28 10.20
C ALA A 157 -19.87 1.43 11.47
N ILE A 158 -18.62 1.16 11.87
CA ILE A 158 -18.34 0.40 13.10
C ILE A 158 -18.78 1.20 14.34
N ARG A 159 -18.59 2.52 14.35
CA ARG A 159 -19.06 3.40 15.44
C ARG A 159 -20.58 3.42 15.55
N GLU A 160 -21.26 3.46 14.41
CA GLU A 160 -22.72 3.41 14.37
C GLU A 160 -23.25 2.04 14.79
N ALA A 161 -22.56 0.95 14.43
CA ALA A 161 -22.88 -0.38 14.92
C ALA A 161 -22.77 -0.44 16.44
N LYS A 162 -21.68 0.11 17.03
CA LYS A 162 -21.49 0.17 18.49
C LYS A 162 -22.69 0.81 19.21
N GLN A 163 -23.20 1.93 18.69
CA GLN A 163 -24.37 2.60 19.28
C GLN A 163 -25.66 1.76 19.22
N ILE A 164 -25.76 0.83 18.26
CA ILE A 164 -26.89 -0.09 18.14
C ILE A 164 -26.70 -1.29 19.06
N GLU A 165 -25.47 -1.83 19.16
CA GLU A 165 -25.14 -2.87 20.14
C GLU A 165 -25.42 -2.40 21.57
N GLU A 166 -25.13 -1.14 21.93
CA GLU A 166 -25.46 -0.60 23.26
C GLU A 166 -26.97 -0.56 23.57
N LYS A 167 -27.83 -0.62 22.54
CA LYS A 167 -29.30 -0.57 22.65
C LYS A 167 -29.97 -1.91 22.34
N SER A 168 -29.18 -2.96 22.10
CA SER A 168 -29.68 -4.27 21.71
C SER A 168 -28.79 -5.37 22.28
N ASN A 169 -29.34 -6.54 22.62
CA ASN A 169 -28.51 -7.66 23.11
C ASN A 169 -27.76 -8.40 21.97
N PHE A 170 -27.46 -7.71 20.87
CA PHE A 170 -26.88 -8.28 19.66
C PHE A 170 -25.63 -7.51 19.23
N ARG A 171 -24.64 -8.25 18.75
CA ARG A 171 -23.41 -7.75 18.16
C ARG A 171 -23.35 -8.02 16.67
N VAL A 172 -22.60 -7.22 15.94
CA VAL A 172 -22.30 -7.44 14.53
C VAL A 172 -20.79 -7.61 14.35
N LYS A 173 -20.40 -8.54 13.49
CA LYS A 173 -19.02 -8.70 13.06
C LYS A 173 -18.90 -8.35 11.60
N PHE A 174 -17.77 -7.75 11.24
CA PHE A 174 -17.46 -7.35 9.87
C PHE A 174 -16.23 -8.10 9.36
N GLN A 175 -16.30 -8.66 8.17
CA GLN A 175 -15.13 -9.10 7.43
C GLN A 175 -14.54 -7.89 6.72
N PHE A 176 -13.31 -7.56 7.06
CA PHE A 176 -12.48 -6.66 6.30
C PHE A 176 -11.60 -7.44 5.33
N THR A 177 -11.42 -6.90 4.13
CA THR A 177 -10.47 -7.41 3.13
C THR A 177 -9.88 -6.22 2.37
N ALA A 178 -8.56 -6.17 2.28
CA ALA A 178 -7.82 -5.28 1.41
C ALA A 178 -6.84 -6.11 0.57
N GLU A 179 -6.90 -5.96 -0.74
CA GLU A 179 -6.08 -6.71 -1.67
C GLU A 179 -5.44 -5.78 -2.70
N CYS A 180 -4.12 -5.89 -2.82
CA CYS A 180 -3.29 -5.14 -3.74
C CYS A 180 -3.03 -6.00 -4.99
N SER A 181 -3.07 -5.40 -6.17
CA SER A 181 -2.86 -6.11 -7.42
C SER A 181 -2.20 -5.25 -8.50
N GLY A 182 -1.72 -5.91 -9.55
CA GLY A 182 -1.11 -5.27 -10.72
C GLY A 182 0.28 -4.72 -10.42
N HIS A 183 0.82 -3.99 -11.39
CA HIS A 183 2.21 -3.53 -11.41
C HIS A 183 2.24 -2.05 -11.76
N LYS A 184 2.99 -1.24 -11.00
CA LYS A 184 3.15 0.18 -11.34
C LYS A 184 3.95 0.30 -12.63
N THR A 185 3.52 1.23 -13.48
CA THR A 185 4.22 1.58 -14.72
C THR A 185 4.67 3.03 -14.65
N SER A 186 5.85 3.34 -15.19
CA SER A 186 6.28 4.72 -15.39
C SER A 186 5.48 5.36 -16.53
N TRP A 187 5.12 6.64 -16.39
CA TRP A 187 4.57 7.45 -17.49
C TRP A 187 5.67 8.15 -18.29
N TRP A 188 6.90 8.14 -17.78
CA TRP A 188 8.12 8.58 -18.45
C TRP A 188 8.96 7.39 -18.94
N ARG A 189 10.02 7.69 -19.70
CA ARG A 189 10.99 6.70 -20.16
C ARG A 189 11.95 6.33 -19.03
N ALA A 190 11.51 5.43 -18.16
CA ALA A 190 12.33 4.96 -17.04
C ALA A 190 13.43 3.98 -17.48
N THR A 191 14.54 3.96 -16.72
CA THR A 191 15.60 2.96 -16.85
C THR A 191 15.07 1.54 -16.58
N LYS A 192 15.82 0.52 -17.01
CA LYS A 192 15.47 -0.88 -16.78
C LYS A 192 15.34 -1.21 -15.28
N GLU A 193 16.26 -0.70 -14.48
CA GLU A 193 16.30 -0.90 -13.03
C GLU A 193 15.02 -0.32 -12.37
N THR A 194 14.68 0.93 -12.70
CA THR A 194 13.45 1.59 -12.21
C THR A 194 12.18 0.88 -12.68
N LYS A 195 12.13 0.40 -13.93
CA LYS A 195 10.99 -0.39 -14.43
C LYS A 195 10.84 -1.70 -13.68
N ALA A 196 11.93 -2.42 -13.43
CA ALA A 196 11.89 -3.65 -12.65
C ALA A 196 11.40 -3.41 -11.21
N MET A 197 11.87 -2.31 -10.60
CA MET A 197 11.43 -1.84 -9.30
C MET A 197 9.93 -1.53 -9.26
N LEU A 198 9.44 -0.70 -10.20
CA LEU A 198 8.02 -0.33 -10.30
C LEU A 198 7.12 -1.53 -10.60
N ASN A 199 7.59 -2.45 -11.44
CA ASN A 199 6.87 -3.69 -11.72
C ASN A 199 6.68 -4.54 -10.45
N GLY A 200 7.58 -4.45 -9.49
CA GLY A 200 7.42 -5.12 -8.19
C GLY A 200 6.38 -4.47 -7.27
N LEU A 201 5.91 -3.26 -7.57
CA LEU A 201 4.99 -2.51 -6.72
C LEU A 201 3.53 -2.62 -7.19
N PRO A 202 2.57 -2.74 -6.26
CA PRO A 202 1.17 -2.83 -6.62
C PRO A 202 0.64 -1.52 -7.23
N ALA A 203 -0.16 -1.64 -8.29
CA ALA A 203 -0.79 -0.49 -8.96
C ALA A 203 -2.20 -0.18 -8.43
N THR A 204 -2.85 -1.15 -7.81
CA THR A 204 -4.24 -1.02 -7.37
C THR A 204 -4.41 -1.62 -5.99
N LEU A 205 -5.26 -1.00 -5.18
CA LEU A 205 -5.80 -1.52 -3.93
C LEU A 205 -7.32 -1.63 -4.07
N ILE A 206 -7.88 -2.79 -3.72
CA ILE A 206 -9.32 -3.01 -3.58
C ILE A 206 -9.60 -3.37 -2.13
N ALA A 207 -10.40 -2.55 -1.45
CA ALA A 207 -10.78 -2.80 -0.05
C ALA A 207 -12.30 -2.93 0.11
N SER A 208 -12.74 -3.79 1.01
CA SER A 208 -14.15 -3.98 1.33
C SER A 208 -14.33 -4.31 2.82
N CYS A 209 -15.49 -3.96 3.36
CA CYS A 209 -15.86 -4.27 4.73
C CYS A 209 -17.33 -4.66 4.78
N VAL A 210 -17.63 -5.93 5.02
CA VAL A 210 -18.99 -6.48 4.92
C VAL A 210 -19.40 -7.16 6.22
N PRO A 211 -20.65 -7.04 6.69
CA PRO A 211 -21.08 -7.79 7.86
C PRO A 211 -21.10 -9.30 7.55
N ILE A 212 -20.52 -10.11 8.42
CA ILE A 212 -20.55 -11.59 8.29
C ILE A 212 -21.68 -12.24 9.07
N GLY A 213 -22.31 -11.50 9.97
CA GLY A 213 -23.45 -11.96 10.74
C GLY A 213 -23.71 -11.14 11.98
N PHE A 214 -24.80 -11.50 12.64
CA PHE A 214 -25.24 -10.97 13.92
C PHE A 214 -25.08 -12.04 14.98
N PHE A 215 -24.76 -11.64 16.19
CA PHE A 215 -24.38 -12.56 17.27
C PHE A 215 -25.08 -12.14 18.56
N LYS A 216 -25.49 -13.09 19.40
CA LYS A 216 -25.94 -12.74 20.76
C LYS A 216 -24.76 -12.29 21.60
N GLU A 217 -24.99 -11.30 22.45
CA GLU A 217 -23.98 -10.88 23.43
C GLU A 217 -23.81 -11.92 24.55
N ASN A 218 -24.91 -12.51 25.02
CA ASN A 218 -24.95 -13.58 26.04
C ASN A 218 -25.88 -14.74 25.60
N PRO A 219 -25.55 -16.02 25.89
CA PRO A 219 -24.40 -16.50 26.64
C PRO A 219 -23.15 -16.79 25.80
N LYS A 220 -23.22 -16.72 24.48
CA LYS A 220 -22.08 -16.90 23.57
C LYS A 220 -22.34 -16.10 22.31
N ASN A 221 -21.27 -15.73 21.60
CA ASN A 221 -21.27 -15.23 20.21
C ASN A 221 -21.90 -16.25 19.24
N GLU A 222 -23.14 -16.64 19.48
CA GLU A 222 -23.95 -17.54 18.71
C GLU A 222 -24.43 -16.77 17.49
N LYS A 223 -24.08 -17.24 16.30
CA LYS A 223 -24.48 -16.60 15.05
C LYS A 223 -25.99 -16.73 14.89
N ILE A 224 -26.66 -15.62 14.63
CA ILE A 224 -28.09 -15.54 14.35
C ILE A 224 -28.29 -15.07 12.91
N ALA A 225 -29.16 -15.75 12.19
CA ALA A 225 -29.67 -15.25 10.91
C ALA A 225 -30.40 -13.91 11.10
N TYR A 226 -30.20 -12.97 10.18
CA TYR A 226 -30.87 -11.66 10.21
C TYR A 226 -32.41 -11.77 10.30
N SER A 227 -33.00 -12.78 9.64
CA SER A 227 -34.44 -13.06 9.68
C SER A 227 -34.97 -13.34 11.09
N LYS A 228 -34.13 -13.85 11.99
CA LYS A 228 -34.46 -14.18 13.38
C LYS A 228 -34.21 -13.01 14.36
N LEU A 229 -33.71 -11.88 13.88
CA LEU A 229 -33.60 -10.69 14.72
C LEU A 229 -34.99 -10.10 15.02
N PRO A 230 -35.21 -9.52 16.21
CA PRO A 230 -36.39 -8.71 16.49
C PRO A 230 -36.52 -7.55 15.48
N ASP A 231 -37.74 -7.12 15.17
CA ASP A 231 -37.98 -6.11 14.12
C ASP A 231 -37.30 -4.77 14.41
N ILE A 232 -37.22 -4.40 15.70
CA ILE A 232 -36.48 -3.21 16.16
C ILE A 232 -35.00 -3.33 15.76
N ALA A 233 -34.36 -4.47 16.04
CA ALA A 233 -32.97 -4.72 15.67
C ALA A 233 -32.79 -4.81 14.15
N LYS A 234 -33.71 -5.46 13.42
CA LYS A 234 -33.69 -5.49 11.95
C LYS A 234 -33.69 -4.07 11.36
N LYS A 235 -34.58 -3.20 11.84
CA LYS A 235 -34.68 -1.81 11.40
C LYS A 235 -33.38 -1.05 11.66
N GLN A 236 -32.77 -1.23 12.83
CA GLN A 236 -31.50 -0.60 13.20
C GLN A 236 -30.32 -1.11 12.37
N PHE A 237 -30.26 -2.41 12.09
CA PHE A 237 -29.15 -3.04 11.36
C PHE A 237 -29.32 -3.10 9.84
N ARG A 238 -30.47 -2.72 9.28
CA ARG A 238 -30.78 -2.79 7.83
C ARG A 238 -29.71 -2.13 6.95
N LYS A 239 -29.16 -1.00 7.41
CA LYS A 239 -28.14 -0.23 6.70
C LYS A 239 -26.80 -0.96 6.54
N PHE A 240 -26.45 -1.87 7.45
CA PHE A 240 -25.17 -2.57 7.39
C PHE A 240 -25.17 -3.72 6.40
N GLN A 241 -26.35 -4.25 6.01
CA GLN A 241 -26.45 -5.40 5.10
C GLN A 241 -25.71 -5.19 3.76
N LYS A 242 -25.64 -3.94 3.29
CA LYS A 242 -24.94 -3.61 2.04
C LYS A 242 -23.42 -3.58 2.21
N GLY A 243 -22.92 -3.52 3.44
CA GLY A 243 -21.52 -3.31 3.76
C GLY A 243 -20.98 -2.01 3.18
N ILE A 244 -19.67 -1.88 3.22
CA ILE A 244 -18.92 -0.88 2.48
C ILE A 244 -18.34 -1.63 1.29
N GLY A 245 -18.95 -1.37 0.14
CA GLY A 245 -18.61 -2.01 -1.13
C GLY A 245 -17.15 -1.82 -1.52
N PRO A 246 -16.68 -2.57 -2.53
CA PRO A 246 -15.29 -2.54 -2.94
C PRO A 246 -14.88 -1.12 -3.34
N CYS A 247 -13.96 -0.54 -2.58
CA CYS A 247 -13.31 0.72 -2.91
C CYS A 247 -12.01 0.41 -3.65
N LYS A 248 -11.98 0.76 -4.94
CA LYS A 248 -10.79 0.64 -5.79
C LYS A 248 -10.00 1.95 -5.78
N ILE A 249 -8.74 1.88 -5.36
CA ILE A 249 -7.78 2.98 -5.37
C ILE A 249 -6.64 2.61 -6.32
N ALA A 250 -6.32 3.49 -7.27
CA ALA A 250 -5.06 3.41 -8.00
C ALA A 250 -3.95 3.91 -7.05
N LEU A 251 -2.95 3.07 -6.77
CA LEU A 251 -1.88 3.35 -5.82
C LEU A 251 -0.79 4.24 -6.41
#